data_AF-A0A6S6UE04-F1
#
_entry.id   AF-A0A6S6UE04-F1
#
_cell.length_a   1.000
_cell.length_b   1.000
_cell.length_c   1.000
_cell.angle_alpha   90.00
_cell.angle_beta   90.00
_cell.angle_gamma   90.00
#
_symmetry.space_group_name_H-M   'P 1'
#
loop_
_entity.id
_entity.type
_entity.pdbx_description
1 polymer ?
#
loop_
_entity_poly.entity_id
_entity_poly.type
_entity_poly.pdbx_seq_one_letter_code
_entity_poly.pdbx_strand_id
1 'polypeptide(L)'
;MSEKDEVLQQISEIKSHLVDKEAFFPYNYSACHVWSAIAVVLSLSMVSAYEYSILFGSVMMFVLISIGFMVEGSLTKKVNESYDIDDCTKRQRFIMMTFLMMSLFLILMSSVFASYKLYSLGLISWLFMISLGYFSIGFVLNIQRFSKMAQFNMIAALVLLAIGVYFELLLGYDSLYYTMVQATVIFGLAVVPTSIAYHQRKQENEAKVGCGV
;
A
#
# COMPACT_ATOMS: atom_id res chain seq x y z
N MET A 1 9.75 -7.21 41.50
CA MET A 1 9.12 -7.59 40.22
C MET A 1 7.72 -8.09 40.57
N SER A 2 6.68 -7.56 39.95
CA SER A 2 5.30 -7.96 40.27
C SER A 2 5.04 -9.35 39.70
N GLU A 3 4.37 -10.23 40.44
CA GLU A 3 3.95 -11.57 39.99
C GLU A 3 3.15 -11.51 38.68
N LYS A 4 2.47 -10.39 38.43
CA LYS A 4 1.80 -10.06 37.16
C LYS A 4 2.77 -9.88 35.98
N ASP A 5 3.94 -9.28 36.21
CA ASP A 5 4.94 -9.03 35.17
C ASP A 5 5.59 -10.36 34.73
N GLU A 6 5.84 -11.26 35.67
CA GLU A 6 6.37 -12.60 35.37
C GLU A 6 5.37 -13.47 34.61
N VAL A 7 4.08 -13.42 34.98
CA VAL A 7 3.02 -14.13 34.25
C VAL A 7 2.83 -13.56 32.85
N LEU A 8 2.91 -12.24 32.66
CA LEU A 8 2.85 -11.61 31.35
C LEU A 8 4.06 -11.99 30.49
N GLN A 9 5.25 -12.06 31.09
CA GLN A 9 6.46 -12.50 30.41
C GLN A 9 6.33 -13.96 29.94
N GLN A 10 5.87 -14.86 30.81
CA GLN A 10 5.64 -16.27 30.48
C GLN A 10 4.55 -16.47 29.41
N ILE A 11 3.45 -15.71 29.47
CA ILE A 11 2.41 -15.75 28.43
C ILE A 11 2.96 -15.24 27.10
N SER A 12 3.81 -14.19 27.12
CA SER A 12 4.48 -13.70 25.92
C SER A 12 5.44 -14.74 25.33
N GLU A 13 6.19 -15.44 26.16
CA GLU A 13 7.10 -16.52 25.76
C GLU A 13 6.33 -17.70 25.16
N ILE A 14 5.25 -18.15 25.80
CA ILE A 14 4.39 -19.22 25.29
C ILE A 14 3.74 -18.83 23.96
N LYS A 15 3.25 -17.59 23.84
CA LYS A 15 2.67 -17.08 22.59
C LYS A 15 3.73 -16.93 21.50
N SER A 16 4.96 -16.56 21.84
CA SER A 16 6.10 -16.49 20.92
C SER A 16 6.54 -17.87 20.40
N HIS A 17 6.32 -18.93 21.20
CA HIS A 17 6.59 -20.32 20.85
C HIS A 17 5.44 -20.99 20.08
N LEU A 18 4.19 -20.56 20.31
CA LEU A 18 3.00 -21.11 19.62
C LEU A 18 2.73 -20.46 18.26
N VAL A 19 3.18 -19.23 18.05
CA VAL A 19 3.07 -18.54 16.76
C VAL A 19 4.21 -19.01 15.87
N ASP A 20 3.88 -19.67 14.77
CA ASP A 20 4.85 -20.06 13.74
C ASP A 20 5.57 -18.81 13.20
N LYS A 21 6.78 -18.58 13.71
CA LYS A 21 7.59 -17.38 13.42
C LYS A 21 7.91 -17.26 11.92
N GLU A 22 7.91 -18.37 11.17
CA GLU A 22 8.10 -18.33 9.70
C GLU A 22 6.86 -17.80 8.95
N ALA A 23 5.67 -17.96 9.53
CA ALA A 23 4.39 -17.55 8.98
C ALA A 23 3.90 -16.20 9.53
N PHE A 24 4.49 -15.73 10.63
CA PHE A 24 4.12 -14.49 11.29
C PHE A 24 4.58 -13.26 10.49
N PHE A 25 3.70 -12.29 10.36
CA PHE A 25 3.98 -11.02 9.73
C PHE A 25 3.31 -9.92 10.56
N PRO A 26 4.04 -9.29 11.49
CA PRO A 26 3.50 -8.18 12.22
C PRO A 26 3.52 -6.96 11.29
N TYR A 27 2.38 -6.67 10.64
CA TYR A 27 2.31 -5.55 9.71
C TYR A 27 2.31 -4.23 10.47
N ASN A 28 3.26 -3.35 10.17
CA ASN A 28 3.24 -2.01 10.71
C ASN A 28 2.25 -1.15 9.93
N TYR A 29 1.05 -0.96 10.48
CA TYR A 29 0.02 -0.09 9.90
C TYR A 29 0.49 1.35 9.65
N SER A 30 1.56 1.81 10.29
CA SER A 30 2.15 3.13 10.03
C SER A 30 2.75 3.23 8.62
N ALA A 31 3.17 2.10 8.01
CA ALA A 31 3.64 2.08 6.63
C ALA A 31 2.53 2.49 5.65
N CYS A 32 1.26 2.16 5.95
CA CYS A 32 0.12 2.59 5.12
C CYS A 32 0.00 4.12 5.04
N HIS A 33 0.30 4.85 6.12
CA HIS A 33 0.25 6.32 6.12
C HIS A 33 1.33 6.92 5.21
N VAL A 34 2.54 6.34 5.22
CA VAL A 34 3.65 6.76 4.36
C VAL A 34 3.30 6.54 2.90
N TRP A 35 2.82 5.34 2.56
CA TRP A 35 2.37 5.04 1.19
C TRP A 35 1.18 5.89 0.75
N SER A 36 0.26 6.22 1.66
CA SER A 36 -0.84 7.13 1.38
C SER A 36 -0.35 8.53 1.02
N ALA A 37 0.61 9.07 1.78
CA ALA A 37 1.22 10.37 1.47
C ALA A 37 1.94 10.35 0.12
N ILE A 38 2.72 9.30 -0.17
CA ILE A 38 3.37 9.11 -1.46
C ILE A 38 2.35 9.04 -2.60
N ALA A 39 1.25 8.29 -2.42
CA ALA A 39 0.19 8.16 -3.43
C ALA A 39 -0.47 9.50 -3.75
N VAL A 40 -0.73 10.35 -2.74
CA VAL A 40 -1.25 11.72 -2.96
C VAL A 40 -0.25 12.58 -3.72
N VAL A 41 1.00 12.64 -3.25
CA VAL A 41 2.05 13.46 -3.87
C VAL A 41 2.25 13.05 -5.32
N LEU A 42 2.37 11.75 -5.59
CA LEU A 42 2.52 11.22 -6.95
C LEU A 42 1.28 11.52 -7.79
N SER A 43 0.07 11.28 -7.29
CA SER A 43 -1.16 11.52 -8.06
C SER A 43 -1.32 12.99 -8.48
N LEU A 44 -0.90 13.95 -7.64
CA LEU A 44 -0.96 15.38 -7.92
C LEU A 44 0.18 15.90 -8.81
N SER A 45 1.38 15.32 -8.68
CA SER A 45 2.58 15.79 -9.40
C SER A 45 2.85 15.05 -10.71
N MET A 46 2.26 13.87 -10.92
CA MET A 46 2.55 12.98 -12.05
C MET A 46 2.49 13.70 -13.39
N VAL A 47 1.37 14.37 -13.72
CA VAL A 47 1.18 15.00 -15.03
C VAL A 47 2.21 16.10 -15.25
N SER A 48 2.38 17.00 -14.28
CA SER A 48 3.34 18.10 -14.37
C SER A 48 4.77 17.59 -14.60
N ALA A 49 5.16 16.52 -13.92
CA ALA A 49 6.48 15.93 -14.06
C ALA A 49 6.68 15.27 -15.44
N TYR A 50 5.68 14.54 -15.93
CA TYR A 50 5.74 13.86 -17.23
C TYR A 50 5.62 14.82 -18.42
N GLU A 51 4.88 15.92 -18.29
CA GLU A 51 4.82 17.00 -19.30
C GLU A 51 6.15 17.75 -19.40
N TYR A 52 6.87 17.94 -18.28
CA TYR A 52 8.21 18.51 -18.33
C TYR A 52 9.20 17.60 -19.06
N SER A 53 9.24 16.30 -18.71
CA SER A 53 9.99 15.28 -19.43
C SER A 53 9.61 13.90 -18.93
N ILE A 54 9.48 12.93 -19.85
CA ILE A 54 9.23 11.53 -19.48
C ILE A 54 10.30 10.99 -18.55
N LEU A 55 11.57 11.28 -18.84
CA LEU A 55 12.69 10.85 -18.00
C LEU A 55 12.58 11.45 -16.58
N PHE A 56 12.26 12.74 -16.49
CA PHE A 56 12.11 13.42 -15.20
C PHE A 56 10.96 12.81 -14.38
N GLY A 57 9.79 12.62 -14.99
CA GLY A 57 8.64 11.97 -14.34
C GLY A 57 8.96 10.58 -13.80
N SER A 58 9.63 9.75 -14.60
CA SER A 58 10.00 8.38 -14.20
C SER A 58 11.06 8.36 -13.09
N VAL A 59 12.05 9.25 -13.13
CA VAL A 59 13.05 9.38 -12.06
C VAL A 59 12.41 9.86 -10.77
N MET A 60 11.52 10.86 -10.84
CA MET A 60 10.78 11.34 -9.67
C MET A 60 9.96 10.23 -9.01
N MET A 61 9.22 9.44 -9.81
CA MET A 61 8.50 8.27 -9.32
C MET A 61 9.43 7.27 -8.65
N PHE A 62 10.54 6.91 -9.30
CA PHE A 62 11.50 5.97 -8.78
C PHE A 62 12.08 6.41 -7.43
N VAL A 63 12.42 7.69 -7.28
CA VAL A 63 12.93 8.26 -6.02
C VAL A 63 11.87 8.19 -4.92
N LEU A 64 10.64 8.64 -5.18
CA LEU A 64 9.57 8.64 -4.17
C LEU A 64 9.19 7.23 -3.72
N ILE A 65 9.10 6.28 -4.66
CA ILE A 65 8.83 4.87 -4.37
C ILE A 65 9.99 4.27 -3.55
N SER A 66 11.24 4.58 -3.90
CA SER A 66 12.43 4.12 -3.16
C SER A 66 12.43 4.62 -1.71
N ILE A 67 12.03 5.87 -1.46
CA ILE A 67 11.83 6.41 -0.10
C ILE A 67 10.75 5.61 0.64
N GLY A 68 9.63 5.30 -0.02
CA GLY A 68 8.57 4.45 0.54
C GLY A 68 9.09 3.09 1.02
N PHE A 69 9.85 2.39 0.15
CA PHE A 69 10.48 1.11 0.51
C PHE A 69 11.49 1.22 1.65
N MET A 70 12.31 2.27 1.69
CA MET A 70 13.26 2.48 2.79
C MET A 70 12.54 2.66 4.13
N VAL A 71 11.47 3.45 4.15
CA VAL A 71 10.69 3.69 5.37
C VAL A 71 9.94 2.43 5.80
N GLU A 72 9.29 1.72 4.87
CA GLU A 72 8.62 0.45 5.17
C GLU A 72 9.62 -0.61 5.69
N GLY A 73 10.81 -0.71 5.09
CA GLY A 73 11.87 -1.60 5.54
C GLY A 73 12.32 -1.29 6.97
N SER A 74 12.51 0.01 7.29
CA SER A 74 12.85 0.43 8.65
C SER A 74 11.75 0.14 9.66
N LEU A 75 10.48 0.40 9.30
CA LEU A 75 9.33 0.12 10.16
C LEU A 75 9.13 -1.38 10.38
N THR A 76 9.35 -2.20 9.35
CA THR A 76 9.26 -3.66 9.44
C THR A 76 10.37 -4.21 10.33
N LYS A 77 11.61 -3.73 10.16
CA LYS A 77 12.74 -4.12 11.00
C LYS A 77 12.47 -3.86 12.49
N LYS A 78 12.00 -2.66 12.84
CA LYS A 78 11.65 -2.30 14.23
C LYS A 78 10.59 -3.22 14.84
N VAL A 79 9.63 -3.66 14.02
CA VAL A 79 8.57 -4.56 14.50
C VAL A 79 9.11 -5.98 14.63
N ASN A 80 9.93 -6.46 13.70
CA ASN A 80 10.58 -7.77 13.80
C ASN A 80 11.45 -7.90 15.06
N GLU A 81 12.20 -6.85 15.41
CA GLU A 81 13.00 -6.79 16.64
C GLU A 81 12.15 -7.01 17.90
N SER A 82 10.87 -6.58 17.91
CA SER A 82 9.96 -6.79 19.04
C SER A 82 9.46 -8.23 19.20
N TYR A 83 9.67 -9.07 18.19
CA TYR A 83 9.28 -10.49 18.16
C TYR A 83 10.47 -11.44 18.11
N ASP A 84 11.70 -10.93 18.31
CA ASP A 84 12.94 -11.71 18.25
C ASP A 84 13.06 -12.46 16.91
N ILE A 85 12.85 -11.70 15.82
CA ILE A 85 12.98 -12.15 14.44
C ILE A 85 14.19 -11.42 13.83
N ASP A 86 15.30 -12.14 13.68
CA ASP A 86 16.56 -11.57 13.18
C ASP A 86 16.51 -11.20 11.68
N ASP A 87 15.74 -11.95 10.89
CA ASP A 87 15.69 -11.83 9.42
C ASP A 87 14.26 -11.79 8.86
N CYS A 88 14.10 -11.28 7.64
CA CYS A 88 12.80 -11.25 6.97
C CYS A 88 12.21 -12.66 6.80
N THR A 89 10.97 -12.86 7.23
CA THR A 89 10.26 -14.14 7.03
C THR A 89 10.01 -14.42 5.54
N LYS A 90 9.74 -15.69 5.19
CA LYS A 90 9.44 -16.09 3.80
C LYS A 90 8.29 -15.26 3.20
N ARG A 91 7.26 -14.98 4.02
CA ARG A 91 6.12 -14.14 3.64
C ARG A 91 6.51 -12.68 3.46
N GLN A 92 7.33 -12.12 4.35
CA GLN A 92 7.87 -10.76 4.22
C GLN A 92 8.62 -10.60 2.90
N ARG A 93 9.51 -11.55 2.58
CA ARG A 93 10.30 -11.54 1.36
C ARG A 93 9.43 -11.64 0.10
N PHE A 94 8.42 -12.50 0.12
CA PHE A 94 7.47 -12.63 -0.99
C PHE A 94 6.69 -11.34 -1.26
N ILE A 95 6.15 -10.73 -0.20
CA ILE A 95 5.40 -9.46 -0.30
C ILE A 95 6.30 -8.34 -0.81
N MET A 96 7.48 -8.18 -0.23
CA MET A 96 8.45 -7.15 -0.61
C MET A 96 8.89 -7.30 -2.07
N MET A 97 9.22 -8.52 -2.53
CA MET A 97 9.56 -8.75 -3.94
C MET A 97 8.38 -8.46 -4.87
N THR A 98 7.16 -8.87 -4.49
CA THR A 98 5.96 -8.61 -5.29
C THR A 98 5.72 -7.11 -5.47
N PHE A 99 5.82 -6.34 -4.38
CA PHE A 99 5.69 -4.89 -4.43
C PHE A 99 6.80 -4.22 -5.23
N LEU A 100 8.04 -4.68 -5.10
CA LEU A 100 9.16 -4.15 -5.89
C LEU A 100 8.91 -4.34 -7.40
N MET A 101 8.56 -5.57 -7.81
CA MET A 101 8.29 -5.89 -9.21
C MET A 101 7.09 -5.10 -9.74
N MET A 102 6.02 -4.98 -8.95
CA MET A 102 4.84 -4.21 -9.30
C MET A 102 5.14 -2.71 -9.44
N SER A 103 5.97 -2.16 -8.57
CA SER A 103 6.38 -0.75 -8.62
C SER A 103 7.21 -0.44 -9.86
N LEU A 104 8.19 -1.30 -10.17
CA LEU A 104 8.99 -1.17 -11.40
C LEU A 104 8.12 -1.25 -12.65
N PHE A 105 7.19 -2.21 -12.68
CA PHE A 105 6.23 -2.35 -13.76
C PHE A 105 5.35 -1.11 -13.91
N LEU A 106 4.84 -0.56 -12.81
CA LEU A 106 4.03 0.66 -12.83
C LEU A 106 4.81 1.89 -13.30
N ILE A 107 6.08 2.04 -12.92
CA ILE A 107 6.93 3.14 -13.44
C ILE A 107 7.07 3.01 -14.97
N LEU A 108 7.36 1.81 -15.47
CA LEU A 108 7.49 1.56 -16.91
C LEU A 108 6.17 1.85 -17.64
N MET A 109 5.05 1.31 -17.16
CA MET A 109 3.74 1.54 -17.75
C MET A 109 3.33 3.03 -17.71
N SER A 110 3.65 3.74 -16.64
CA SER A 110 3.40 5.18 -16.53
C SER A 110 4.19 5.97 -17.57
N SER A 111 5.45 5.58 -17.79
CA SER A 111 6.32 6.18 -18.81
C SER A 111 5.75 5.97 -20.22
N VAL A 112 5.26 4.75 -20.50
CA VAL A 112 4.61 4.41 -21.78
C VAL A 112 3.32 5.19 -21.94
N PHE A 113 2.44 5.24 -20.94
CA PHE A 113 1.19 6.00 -21.07
C PHE A 113 1.43 7.50 -21.21
N ALA A 114 2.42 8.04 -20.51
CA ALA A 114 2.80 9.44 -20.63
C ALA A 114 3.30 9.80 -22.05
N SER A 115 4.02 8.91 -22.74
CA SER A 115 4.47 9.18 -24.12
C SER A 115 3.31 9.34 -25.10
N TYR A 116 2.14 8.76 -24.79
CA TYR A 116 0.90 8.90 -25.55
C TYR A 116 -0.11 9.86 -24.90
N LYS A 117 0.26 10.60 -23.86
CA LYS A 117 -0.62 11.50 -23.08
C LYS A 117 -1.86 10.82 -22.49
N LEU A 118 -1.76 9.52 -22.18
CA LEU A 118 -2.82 8.69 -21.60
C LEU A 118 -2.79 8.74 -20.06
N TYR A 119 -2.82 9.94 -19.47
CA TYR A 119 -2.65 10.12 -18.02
C TYR A 119 -3.77 9.49 -17.19
N SER A 120 -5.02 9.59 -17.65
CA SER A 120 -6.17 8.94 -17.02
C SER A 120 -5.99 7.42 -16.97
N LEU A 121 -5.50 6.82 -18.06
CA LEU A 121 -5.23 5.38 -18.11
C LEU A 121 -4.08 4.99 -17.16
N GLY A 122 -3.05 5.83 -17.02
CA GLY A 122 -2.00 5.65 -16.03
C GLY A 122 -2.56 5.58 -14.61
N LEU A 123 -3.38 6.54 -14.20
CA LEU A 123 -4.00 6.56 -12.87
C LEU A 123 -4.95 5.37 -12.65
N ILE A 124 -5.77 5.00 -13.65
CA ILE A 124 -6.64 3.82 -13.58
C ILE A 124 -5.80 2.55 -13.39
N SER A 125 -4.68 2.44 -14.10
CA SER A 125 -3.75 1.31 -13.97
C SER A 125 -3.12 1.24 -12.59
N TRP A 126 -2.77 2.39 -11.99
CA TRP A 126 -2.28 2.45 -10.62
C TRP A 126 -3.33 1.95 -9.63
N LEU A 127 -4.57 2.46 -9.73
CA LEU A 127 -5.66 2.06 -8.87
C LEU A 127 -5.90 0.55 -8.94
N PHE A 128 -5.89 -0.03 -10.13
CA PHE A 128 -6.08 -1.47 -10.33
C PHE A 128 -4.91 -2.28 -9.78
N MET A 129 -3.67 -2.00 -10.21
CA MET A 129 -2.49 -2.81 -9.89
C MET A 129 -2.13 -2.73 -8.41
N ILE A 130 -2.13 -1.54 -7.82
CA ILE A 130 -1.84 -1.38 -6.38
C ILE A 130 -2.91 -2.09 -5.55
N SER A 131 -4.18 -2.01 -5.97
CA SER A 131 -5.25 -2.74 -5.31
C SER A 131 -5.10 -4.26 -5.46
N LEU A 132 -4.65 -4.75 -6.62
CA LEU A 132 -4.30 -6.17 -6.78
C LEU A 132 -3.21 -6.58 -5.77
N GLY A 133 -2.20 -5.73 -5.55
CA GLY A 133 -1.20 -5.93 -4.49
C GLY A 133 -1.81 -6.00 -3.08
N TYR A 134 -2.69 -5.06 -2.73
CA TYR A 134 -3.42 -5.10 -1.45
C TYR A 134 -4.32 -6.34 -1.33
N PHE A 135 -4.91 -6.80 -2.43
CA PHE A 135 -5.70 -8.02 -2.45
C PHE A 135 -4.83 -9.24 -2.14
N SER A 136 -3.68 -9.36 -2.80
CA SER A 136 -2.71 -10.44 -2.56
C SER A 136 -2.23 -10.45 -1.10
N ILE A 137 -1.94 -9.29 -0.52
CA ILE A 137 -1.56 -9.19 0.90
C ILE A 137 -2.71 -9.58 1.81
N GLY A 138 -3.91 -9.05 1.58
CA GLY A 138 -5.09 -9.40 2.35
C GLY A 138 -5.40 -10.90 2.30
N PHE A 139 -5.15 -11.54 1.15
CA PHE A 139 -5.28 -12.99 0.98
C PHE A 139 -4.19 -13.76 1.74
N VAL A 140 -2.91 -13.41 1.56
CA VAL A 140 -1.77 -14.08 2.21
C VAL A 140 -1.79 -13.93 3.73
N LEU A 141 -2.20 -12.76 4.23
CA LEU A 141 -2.28 -12.44 5.65
C LEU A 141 -3.66 -12.68 6.27
N ASN A 142 -4.64 -13.15 5.48
CA ASN A 142 -6.02 -13.36 5.88
C ASN A 142 -6.69 -12.10 6.51
N ILE A 143 -6.39 -10.91 6.00
CA ILE A 143 -6.96 -9.64 6.46
C ILE A 143 -8.11 -9.22 5.54
N GLN A 144 -9.33 -9.67 5.88
CA GLN A 144 -10.53 -9.47 5.06
C GLN A 144 -10.81 -8.01 4.67
N ARG A 145 -10.50 -7.04 5.54
CA ARG A 145 -10.74 -5.61 5.27
C ARG A 145 -9.90 -5.12 4.08
N PHE A 146 -8.64 -5.53 3.99
CA PHE A 146 -7.77 -5.18 2.86
C PHE A 146 -8.25 -5.84 1.57
N SER A 147 -8.62 -7.13 1.62
CA SER A 147 -9.13 -7.84 0.45
C SER A 147 -10.42 -7.21 -0.11
N LYS A 148 -11.38 -6.84 0.76
CA LYS A 148 -12.64 -6.21 0.32
C LYS A 148 -12.42 -4.82 -0.26
N MET A 149 -11.60 -3.99 0.38
CA MET A 149 -11.21 -2.68 -0.15
C MET A 149 -10.56 -2.81 -1.52
N ALA A 150 -9.60 -3.73 -1.64
CA ALA A 150 -8.88 -3.95 -2.89
C ALA A 150 -9.82 -4.41 -4.02
N GLN A 151 -10.76 -5.31 -3.74
CA GLN A 151 -11.78 -5.72 -4.70
C GLN A 151 -12.63 -4.54 -5.17
N PHE A 152 -13.09 -3.70 -4.24
CA PHE A 152 -13.85 -2.50 -4.57
C PHE A 152 -13.07 -1.57 -5.51
N ASN A 153 -11.81 -1.27 -5.18
CA ASN A 153 -10.97 -0.40 -6.00
C ASN A 153 -10.68 -1.00 -7.38
N MET A 154 -10.43 -2.31 -7.48
CA MET A 154 -10.24 -2.99 -8.76
C MET A 154 -11.50 -2.89 -9.64
N ILE A 155 -12.69 -3.10 -9.07
CA ILE A 155 -13.96 -2.93 -9.79
C ILE A 155 -14.14 -1.47 -10.22
N ALA A 156 -13.88 -0.51 -9.33
CA ALA A 156 -13.96 0.91 -9.66
C ALA A 156 -13.02 1.27 -10.83
N ALA A 157 -11.79 0.74 -10.84
CA ALA A 157 -10.84 0.94 -11.94
C ALA A 157 -11.37 0.37 -13.26
N LEU A 158 -11.99 -0.82 -13.25
CA LEU A 158 -12.59 -1.41 -14.46
C LEU A 158 -13.80 -0.60 -14.96
N VAL A 159 -14.64 -0.10 -14.06
CA VAL A 159 -15.78 0.77 -14.41
C VAL A 159 -15.29 2.08 -15.01
N LEU A 160 -14.30 2.73 -14.39
CA LEU A 160 -13.67 3.93 -14.94
C LEU A 160 -13.09 3.64 -16.32
N LEU A 161 -12.34 2.55 -16.49
CA LEU A 161 -11.79 2.16 -17.78
C LEU A 161 -12.88 2.02 -18.85
N ALA A 162 -13.98 1.31 -18.54
CA ALA A 162 -15.09 1.10 -19.47
C ALA A 162 -15.73 2.44 -19.90
N ILE A 163 -15.98 3.34 -18.95
CA ILE A 163 -16.52 4.69 -19.21
C ILE A 163 -15.53 5.48 -20.07
N GLY A 164 -14.24 5.49 -19.71
CA GLY A 164 -13.21 6.22 -20.42
C GLY A 164 -13.03 5.75 -21.86
N VAL A 165 -13.10 4.44 -22.12
CA VAL A 165 -13.05 3.89 -23.47
C VAL A 165 -14.33 4.24 -24.24
N TYR A 166 -15.51 4.03 -23.65
CA TYR A 166 -16.79 4.21 -24.32
C TYR A 166 -17.03 5.67 -24.76
N PHE A 167 -16.58 6.64 -23.96
CA PHE A 167 -16.74 8.07 -24.24
C PHE A 167 -15.46 8.73 -24.80
N GLU A 168 -14.41 7.95 -25.11
CA GLU A 168 -13.13 8.45 -25.63
C GLU A 168 -12.42 9.48 -24.71
N LEU A 169 -12.55 9.32 -23.39
CA LEU A 169 -12.06 10.28 -22.37
C LEU A 169 -10.67 9.96 -21.81
N LEU A 170 -9.94 9.00 -22.41
CA LEU A 170 -8.65 8.53 -21.88
C LEU A 170 -7.47 9.44 -22.21
N LEU A 171 -7.60 10.32 -23.21
CA LEU A 171 -6.51 11.15 -23.73
C LEU A 171 -6.52 12.54 -23.09
N GLY A 172 -5.34 13.01 -22.69
CA GLY A 172 -5.14 14.31 -22.04
C GLY A 172 -5.48 14.31 -20.54
N TYR A 173 -5.32 15.49 -19.92
CA TYR A 173 -5.55 15.70 -18.48
C TYR A 173 -6.51 16.87 -18.19
N ASP A 174 -6.83 17.71 -19.19
CA ASP A 174 -7.74 18.85 -19.07
C ASP A 174 -9.22 18.42 -19.19
N SER A 175 -9.63 17.44 -18.40
CA SER A 175 -11.02 16.97 -18.39
C SER A 175 -11.54 16.78 -16.97
N LEU A 176 -12.86 16.99 -16.81
CA LEU A 176 -13.57 16.63 -15.60
C LEU A 176 -13.37 15.14 -15.27
N TYR A 177 -13.29 14.31 -16.32
CA TYR A 177 -13.03 12.88 -16.19
C TYR A 177 -11.67 12.59 -15.55
N TYR A 178 -10.59 13.23 -16.00
CA TYR A 178 -9.27 13.10 -15.37
C TYR A 178 -9.32 13.48 -13.89
N THR A 179 -9.97 14.59 -13.55
CA THR A 179 -10.12 15.05 -12.15
C THR A 179 -10.88 14.03 -11.30
N MET A 180 -11.95 13.44 -11.84
CA MET A 180 -12.72 12.39 -11.18
C MET A 180 -11.89 11.12 -10.97
N VAL A 181 -11.11 10.70 -11.97
CA VAL A 181 -10.17 9.57 -11.87
C VAL A 181 -9.14 9.85 -10.78
N GLN A 182 -8.48 11.02 -10.81
CA GLN A 182 -7.49 11.42 -9.82
C GLN A 182 -8.05 11.42 -8.39
N ALA A 183 -9.24 11.99 -8.19
CA ALA A 183 -9.92 11.96 -6.90
C ALA A 183 -10.22 10.53 -6.44
N THR A 184 -10.64 9.66 -7.36
CA THR A 184 -10.90 8.24 -7.06
C THR A 184 -9.62 7.51 -6.67
N VAL A 185 -8.50 7.79 -7.35
CA VAL A 185 -7.18 7.22 -7.00
C VAL A 185 -6.74 7.68 -5.62
N ILE A 186 -6.83 8.98 -5.32
CA ILE A 186 -6.47 9.52 -4.00
C ILE A 186 -7.35 8.89 -2.91
N PHE A 187 -8.66 8.79 -3.14
CA PHE A 187 -9.56 8.17 -2.19
C PHE A 187 -9.22 6.69 -1.97
N GLY A 188 -9.12 5.93 -3.05
CA GLY A 188 -8.92 4.48 -3.02
C GLY A 188 -7.54 4.04 -2.53
N LEU A 189 -6.49 4.81 -2.80
CA LEU A 189 -5.10 4.45 -2.48
C LEU A 189 -4.49 5.21 -1.31
N ALA A 190 -5.06 6.35 -0.90
CA ALA A 190 -4.57 7.10 0.26
C ALA A 190 -5.58 7.13 1.41
N VAL A 191 -6.81 7.60 1.16
CA VAL A 191 -7.79 7.82 2.23
C VAL A 191 -8.27 6.50 2.84
N VAL A 192 -8.72 5.55 2.02
CA VAL A 192 -9.27 4.28 2.52
C VAL A 192 -8.21 3.42 3.21
N PRO A 193 -7.01 3.19 2.65
CA PRO A 193 -5.97 2.43 3.33
C PRO A 193 -5.54 3.05 4.67
N THR A 194 -5.39 4.38 4.72
CA THR A 194 -5.08 5.10 5.97
C THR A 194 -6.19 4.95 7.01
N SER A 195 -7.45 5.02 6.61
CA SER A 195 -8.58 4.83 7.53
C SER A 195 -8.63 3.40 8.08
N ILE A 196 -8.40 2.38 7.25
CA ILE A 196 -8.35 0.98 7.66
C ILE A 196 -7.20 0.76 8.65
N ALA A 197 -6.01 1.27 8.33
CA ALA A 197 -4.82 1.20 9.18
C ALA A 197 -5.05 1.87 10.55
N TYR A 198 -5.68 3.04 10.57
CA TYR A 198 -6.04 3.73 11.81
C TYR A 198 -7.02 2.91 12.67
N HIS A 199 -8.07 2.36 12.06
CA HIS A 199 -9.05 1.53 12.77
C HIS A 199 -8.43 0.25 13.34
N GLN A 200 -7.51 -0.39 12.61
CA GLN A 200 -6.81 -1.58 13.10
C GLN A 200 -5.91 -1.26 14.27
N ARG A 201 -5.12 -0.18 14.19
CA ARG A 201 -4.27 0.27 15.30
C ARG A 201 -5.08 0.62 16.56
N LYS A 202 -6.24 1.27 16.38
CA LYS A 202 -7.15 1.58 17.49
C LYS A 202 -7.67 0.30 18.16
N GLN A 203 -8.09 -0.69 17.38
CA GLN A 203 -8.56 -1.99 17.89
C GLN A 203 -7.46 -2.76 18.64
N GLU A 204 -6.22 -2.73 18.15
CA GLU A 204 -5.08 -3.34 18.85
C GLU A 204 -4.77 -2.66 20.19
N ASN A 205 -4.85 -1.32 20.24
CA ASN A 205 -4.63 -0.56 21.47
C ASN A 205 -5.75 -0.80 22.48
N GLU A 206 -7.01 -0.81 22.04
CA GLU A 206 -8.17 -1.12 22.90
C GLU A 206 -8.10 -2.55 23.43
N ALA A 207 -7.65 -3.53 22.63
CA ALA A 207 -7.43 -4.90 23.08
C ALA A 207 -6.32 -4.99 24.14
N LYS A 208 -5.23 -4.21 24.02
CA LYS A 208 -4.16 -4.15 25.02
C LYS A 208 -4.65 -3.54 26.34
N VAL A 209 -5.40 -2.44 26.28
CA VAL A 209 -5.96 -1.75 27.45
C VAL A 209 -7.06 -2.60 28.11
N GLY A 210 -7.92 -3.26 27.33
CA GLY A 210 -8.99 -4.14 27.84
C GLY A 210 -8.48 -5.44 28.46
N CYS A 211 -7.28 -5.91 28.08
CA CYS A 211 -6.60 -7.03 28.72
C CYS A 211 -5.78 -6.63 29.97
N GLY A 212 -5.76 -5.34 30.36
CA GLY A 212 -5.06 -4.88 31.56
C GLY A 212 -3.55 -5.11 31.52
N VAL A 213 -2.93 -4.89 30.35
CA VAL A 213 -1.48 -4.78 30.17
C VAL A 213 -1.09 -3.32 30.14
#